data_AF-A0A8T5WN31-F1
#
_entry.id   AF-A0A8T5WN31-F1
#
_cell.length_a   1.000
_cell.length_b   1.000
_cell.length_c   1.000
_cell.angle_alpha   90.00
_cell.angle_beta   90.00
_cell.angle_gamma   90.00
#
_symmetry.space_group_name_H-M   'P 1'
#
loop_
_entity.id
_entity.type
_entity.pdbx_description
1 polymer ?
#
loop_
_entity_poly.entity_id
_entity_poly.type
_entity_poly.pdbx_seq_one_letter_code
_entity_poly.pdbx_strand_id
1 'polypeptide(L)'
;MFSMQDSDDLEGKVQEQNSLGVLPTRGRYSTISDLFRETMPGIKRECKQYLVDVAATWAFYLPTMAGIEFISGMDSEEVVRSRLTSAATAIVIARPFTKLRSSWAGYLDANSGSSPSKKFLVDTSITLITQPPTYAAILYLSGASLKEAAVAIPTGLLFGAASARLFGKFLDSWRSYFGVEATL
;
A
#
# COMPACT_ATOMS: atom_id res chain seq x y z
N MET A 1 -27.15 37.42 13.21
CA MET A 1 -27.90 37.00 12.00
C MET A 1 -27.05 35.94 11.32
N PHE A 2 -27.00 34.75 11.91
CA PHE A 2 -26.25 33.60 11.38
C PHE A 2 -27.11 33.00 10.28
N SER A 3 -26.59 32.99 9.06
CA SER A 3 -27.35 32.67 7.85
C SER A 3 -27.74 31.20 7.82
N MET A 4 -28.99 30.94 7.47
CA MET A 4 -29.66 29.64 7.33
C MET A 4 -29.12 28.80 6.16
N GLN A 5 -27.95 29.16 5.63
CA GLN A 5 -27.36 28.62 4.40
C GLN A 5 -26.14 27.73 4.65
N ASP A 6 -25.53 27.82 5.84
CA ASP A 6 -24.43 26.93 6.27
C ASP A 6 -24.93 25.56 6.78
N SER A 7 -26.21 25.43 7.14
CA SER A 7 -26.80 24.15 7.58
C SER A 7 -27.01 23.17 6.44
N ASP A 8 -27.39 23.67 5.26
CA ASP A 8 -27.74 22.83 4.11
C ASP A 8 -26.48 22.22 3.45
N ASP A 9 -25.36 22.94 3.50
CA ASP A 9 -24.06 22.48 2.99
C ASP A 9 -23.42 21.40 3.88
N LEU A 10 -23.75 21.40 5.18
CA LEU A 10 -23.34 20.35 6.12
C LEU A 10 -24.22 19.10 5.98
N GLU A 11 -25.53 19.25 5.76
CA GLU A 11 -26.42 18.11 5.50
C GLU A 11 -26.07 17.38 4.19
N GLY A 12 -25.70 18.11 3.13
CA GLY A 12 -25.24 17.51 1.87
C GLY A 12 -23.96 16.68 2.02
N LYS A 13 -22.98 17.16 2.80
CA LYS A 13 -21.72 16.43 3.04
C LYS A 13 -21.89 15.23 3.99
N VAL A 14 -22.82 15.32 4.94
CA VAL A 14 -23.18 14.18 5.82
C VAL A 14 -23.92 13.10 5.02
N GLN A 15 -24.77 13.46 4.05
CA GLN A 15 -25.40 12.49 3.15
C GLN A 15 -24.40 11.82 2.21
N GLU A 16 -23.40 12.54 1.70
CA GLU A 16 -22.38 11.96 0.81
C GLU A 16 -21.44 11.01 1.56
N GLN A 17 -21.07 11.29 2.82
CA GLN A 17 -20.31 10.36 3.66
C GLN A 17 -21.12 9.13 4.11
N ASN A 18 -22.44 9.23 4.24
CA ASN A 18 -23.30 8.09 4.56
C ASN A 18 -23.48 7.11 3.36
N SER A 19 -23.06 7.51 2.16
CA SER A 19 -23.14 6.66 0.96
C SER A 19 -21.98 5.65 0.82
N LEU A 20 -20.89 5.84 1.58
CA LEU A 20 -19.69 4.99 1.52
C LEU A 20 -19.66 3.85 2.56
N GLY A 21 -20.74 3.66 3.33
CA GLY A 21 -20.84 2.65 4.40
C GLY A 21 -22.05 1.72 4.33
N VAL A 22 -22.86 1.77 3.26
CA VAL A 22 -24.04 0.91 3.15
C VAL A 22 -23.65 -0.45 2.60
N LEU A 23 -23.41 -1.42 3.49
CA LEU A 23 -23.50 -2.83 3.13
C LEU A 23 -24.88 -3.06 2.46
N PRO A 24 -24.94 -3.69 1.27
CA PRO A 24 -26.18 -3.81 0.53
C PRO A 24 -27.23 -4.51 1.38
N THR A 25 -28.39 -3.86 1.47
CA THR A 25 -29.56 -4.32 2.22
C THR A 25 -29.93 -5.75 1.81
N ARG A 26 -30.23 -6.56 2.83
CA ARG A 26 -30.28 -8.03 2.86
C ARG A 26 -31.44 -8.66 2.06
N GLY A 27 -31.88 -8.07 0.94
CA GLY A 27 -33.15 -8.43 0.30
C GLY A 27 -33.21 -8.41 -1.23
N ARG A 28 -32.10 -8.50 -1.98
CA ARG A 28 -32.15 -8.39 -3.45
C ARG A 28 -31.13 -9.25 -4.23
N TYR A 29 -31.08 -10.55 -3.98
CA TYR A 29 -30.43 -11.48 -4.91
C TYR A 29 -31.42 -12.59 -5.27
N SER A 30 -32.08 -12.46 -6.41
CA SER A 30 -33.00 -13.49 -6.92
C SER A 30 -32.28 -14.63 -7.63
N THR A 31 -31.06 -14.41 -8.12
CA THR A 31 -30.27 -15.44 -8.80
C THR A 31 -28.77 -15.23 -8.58
N ILE A 32 -27.99 -16.33 -8.55
CA ILE A 32 -26.53 -16.31 -8.43
C ILE A 32 -25.89 -15.44 -9.53
N SER A 33 -26.48 -15.38 -10.73
CA SER A 33 -26.03 -14.52 -11.83
C SER A 33 -26.04 -13.03 -11.50
N ASP A 34 -27.01 -12.56 -10.71
CA ASP A 34 -27.15 -11.14 -10.35
C ASP A 34 -26.07 -10.73 -9.35
N LEU A 35 -25.81 -11.60 -8.38
CA LEU A 35 -24.69 -11.47 -7.44
C LEU A 35 -23.35 -11.41 -8.20
N PHE A 36 -23.14 -12.30 -9.17
CA PHE A 36 -21.92 -12.27 -9.99
C PHE A 36 -21.79 -11.00 -10.80
N ARG A 37 -22.88 -10.50 -11.39
CA ARG A 37 -22.87 -9.30 -12.25
C ARG A 37 -22.54 -8.02 -11.48
N GLU A 38 -23.02 -7.91 -10.25
CA GLU A 38 -22.72 -6.78 -9.36
C GLU A 38 -21.33 -6.86 -8.72
N THR A 39 -20.87 -8.06 -8.36
CA THR A 39 -19.58 -8.24 -7.67
C THR A 39 -18.39 -8.22 -8.63
N MET A 40 -18.56 -8.70 -9.87
CA MET A 40 -17.50 -8.82 -10.88
C MET A 40 -16.76 -7.51 -11.20
N PRO A 41 -17.42 -6.36 -11.39
CA PRO A 41 -16.75 -5.09 -11.61
C PRO A 41 -15.82 -4.71 -10.45
N GLY A 42 -16.26 -4.95 -9.22
CA GLY A 42 -15.46 -4.74 -8.01
C GLY A 42 -14.23 -5.64 -7.99
N ILE A 43 -14.41 -6.95 -8.20
CA ILE A 43 -13.30 -7.92 -8.23
C ILE A 43 -12.28 -7.56 -9.32
N LYS A 44 -12.73 -7.19 -10.53
CA LYS A 44 -11.84 -6.79 -11.62
C LYS A 44 -11.01 -5.55 -11.27
N ARG A 45 -11.62 -4.53 -10.66
CA ARG A 45 -10.93 -3.31 -10.22
C ARG A 45 -9.88 -3.63 -9.17
N GLU A 46 -10.26 -4.43 -8.18
CA GLU A 46 -9.39 -4.88 -7.09
C GLU A 46 -8.20 -5.72 -7.58
N CYS A 47 -8.43 -6.63 -8.53
CA CYS A 47 -7.35 -7.39 -9.18
C CYS A 47 -6.42 -6.49 -9.98
N LYS A 48 -6.97 -5.54 -10.75
CA LYS A 48 -6.16 -4.55 -11.50
C LYS A 48 -5.29 -3.73 -10.55
N GLN A 49 -5.87 -3.19 -9.48
CA GLN A 49 -5.15 -2.43 -8.45
C GLN A 49 -4.01 -3.25 -7.86
N TYR A 50 -4.30 -4.49 -7.44
CA TYR A 50 -3.30 -5.37 -6.86
C TYR A 50 -2.14 -5.68 -7.81
N LEU A 51 -2.43 -6.01 -9.08
CA LEU A 51 -1.39 -6.28 -10.07
C LEU A 51 -0.54 -5.04 -10.35
N VAL A 52 -1.15 -3.87 -10.42
CA VAL A 52 -0.46 -2.58 -10.61
C VAL A 52 0.46 -2.30 -9.42
N ASP A 53 0.01 -2.56 -8.19
CA ASP A 53 0.80 -2.36 -6.97
C ASP A 53 2.00 -3.31 -6.86
N VAL A 54 1.80 -4.59 -7.18
CA VAL A 54 2.87 -5.58 -7.21
C VAL A 54 3.90 -5.21 -8.28
N ALA A 55 3.44 -4.84 -9.48
CA ALA A 55 4.33 -4.38 -10.55
C ALA A 55 5.12 -3.13 -10.15
N ALA A 56 4.49 -2.17 -9.46
CA ALA A 56 5.17 -0.98 -8.95
C ALA A 56 6.26 -1.34 -7.94
N THR A 57 5.94 -2.24 -7.00
CA THR A 57 6.87 -2.71 -5.98
C THR A 57 8.09 -3.37 -6.62
N TRP A 58 7.87 -4.24 -7.62
CA TRP A 58 8.95 -4.87 -8.36
C TRP A 58 9.79 -3.88 -9.16
N ALA A 59 9.15 -2.99 -9.90
CA ALA A 59 9.83 -2.00 -10.73
C ALA A 59 10.71 -1.05 -9.89
N PHE A 60 10.30 -0.74 -8.66
CA PHE A 60 11.06 0.13 -7.77
C PHE A 60 12.16 -0.63 -7.02
N TYR A 61 11.82 -1.71 -6.32
CA TYR A 61 12.73 -2.34 -5.36
C TYR A 61 13.68 -3.37 -5.98
N LEU A 62 13.28 -4.10 -7.04
CA LEU A 62 14.17 -5.12 -7.62
C LEU A 62 15.46 -4.52 -8.18
N PRO A 63 15.44 -3.53 -9.10
CA PRO A 63 16.67 -2.98 -9.66
C PRO A 63 17.47 -2.20 -8.61
N THR A 64 16.79 -1.42 -7.75
CA THR A 64 17.45 -0.62 -6.70
C THR A 64 18.23 -1.51 -5.73
N MET A 65 17.60 -2.57 -5.23
CA MET A 65 18.26 -3.48 -4.28
C MET A 65 19.28 -4.37 -4.97
N ALA A 66 19.03 -4.85 -6.19
CA ALA A 66 20.03 -5.61 -6.94
C ALA A 66 21.31 -4.80 -7.14
N GLY A 67 21.19 -3.51 -7.49
CA GLY A 67 22.35 -2.62 -7.62
C GLY A 67 23.12 -2.45 -6.30
N ILE A 68 22.42 -2.29 -5.18
CA ILE A 68 23.04 -2.22 -3.84
C ILE A 68 23.77 -3.54 -3.51
N GLU A 69 23.16 -4.69 -3.80
CA GLU A 69 23.73 -6.01 -3.54
C GLU A 69 24.99 -6.26 -4.39
N PHE A 70 24.97 -5.89 -5.67
CA PHE A 70 26.15 -5.95 -6.54
C PHE A 70 27.29 -5.06 -6.03
N ILE A 71 27.01 -3.81 -5.63
CA ILE A 71 28.02 -2.89 -5.08
C ILE A 71 28.58 -3.42 -3.74
N SER A 72 27.77 -4.18 -3.00
CA SER A 72 28.16 -4.83 -1.74
C SER A 72 29.01 -6.09 -1.94
N GLY A 73 29.23 -6.52 -3.18
CA GLY A 73 30.08 -7.66 -3.52
C GLY A 73 29.37 -9.02 -3.51
N MET A 74 28.03 -9.06 -3.52
CA MET A 74 27.28 -10.32 -3.64
C MET A 74 27.45 -10.93 -5.04
N ASP A 75 27.54 -12.26 -5.11
CA ASP A 75 27.60 -12.97 -6.38
C ASP A 75 26.27 -12.86 -7.16
N SER A 76 26.35 -12.92 -8.50
CA SER A 76 25.19 -12.83 -9.38
C SER A 76 24.09 -13.86 -9.09
N GLU A 77 24.43 -15.08 -8.71
CA GLU A 77 23.45 -16.13 -8.35
C GLU A 77 22.75 -15.79 -7.03
N GLU A 78 23.51 -15.27 -6.06
CA GLU A 78 23.00 -14.86 -4.76
C GLU A 78 22.04 -13.67 -4.87
N VAL A 79 22.39 -12.68 -5.69
CA VAL A 79 21.52 -11.54 -6.01
C VAL A 79 20.21 -12.02 -6.62
N VAL A 80 20.25 -12.89 -7.64
CA VAL A 80 19.04 -13.42 -8.28
C VAL A 80 18.17 -14.16 -7.27
N ARG A 81 18.75 -15.01 -6.42
CA ARG A 81 18.00 -15.75 -5.38
C ARG A 81 17.36 -14.81 -4.36
N SER A 82 18.08 -13.79 -3.90
CA SER A 82 17.58 -12.74 -3.00
C SER A 82 16.41 -12.00 -3.64
N ARG A 83 16.57 -11.55 -4.89
CA ARG A 83 15.54 -10.79 -5.63
C ARG A 83 14.29 -11.61 -5.92
N LEU A 84 14.41 -12.89 -6.29
CA LEU A 84 13.27 -13.78 -6.49
C LEU A 84 12.48 -14.00 -5.20
N THR A 85 13.19 -14.21 -4.08
CA THR A 85 12.56 -14.37 -2.76
C THR A 85 11.82 -13.08 -2.36
N SER A 86 12.45 -11.92 -2.59
CA SER A 86 11.83 -10.62 -2.34
C SER A 86 10.62 -10.36 -3.24
N ALA A 87 10.69 -10.73 -4.52
CA ALA A 87 9.57 -10.61 -5.46
C ALA A 87 8.36 -11.46 -5.03
N ALA A 88 8.58 -12.71 -4.61
CA ALA A 88 7.53 -13.57 -4.09
C ALA A 88 6.91 -13.01 -2.80
N THR A 89 7.75 -12.46 -1.92
CA THR A 89 7.29 -11.80 -0.70
C THR A 89 6.43 -10.57 -1.00
N ALA A 90 6.82 -9.76 -1.98
CA ALA A 90 6.07 -8.58 -2.40
C ALA A 90 4.65 -8.92 -2.89
N ILE A 91 4.45 -10.06 -3.57
CA ILE A 91 3.11 -10.54 -3.95
C ILE A 91 2.23 -10.68 -2.70
N VAL A 92 2.76 -11.32 -1.65
CA VAL A 92 2.00 -11.57 -0.42
C VAL A 92 1.70 -10.28 0.34
N ILE A 93 2.66 -9.36 0.39
CA ILE A 93 2.60 -8.18 1.27
C ILE A 93 2.01 -6.94 0.61
N ALA A 94 2.04 -6.82 -0.72
CA ALA A 94 1.58 -5.62 -1.43
C ALA A 94 0.13 -5.24 -1.07
N ARG A 95 -0.76 -6.24 -0.99
CA ARG A 95 -2.17 -5.99 -0.71
C ARG A 95 -2.46 -5.51 0.72
N PRO A 96 -2.00 -6.21 1.78
CA PRO A 96 -2.20 -5.69 3.14
C PRO A 96 -1.52 -4.33 3.32
N PHE A 97 -0.33 -4.11 2.73
CA PHE A 97 0.34 -2.81 2.79
C PHE A 97 -0.48 -1.69 2.17
N THR A 98 -0.96 -1.85 0.93
CA THR A 98 -1.78 -0.82 0.26
C THR A 98 -3.03 -0.48 1.06
N LYS A 99 -3.75 -1.49 1.57
CA LYS A 99 -4.96 -1.27 2.38
C LYS A 99 -4.64 -0.49 3.65
N LEU A 100 -3.58 -0.88 4.36
CA LEU A 100 -3.13 -0.19 5.56
C LEU A 100 -2.72 1.25 5.24
N ARG A 101 -1.99 1.49 4.15
CA ARG A 101 -1.61 2.85 3.70
C ARG A 101 -2.83 3.73 3.42
N SER A 102 -3.83 3.21 2.70
CA SER A 102 -5.07 3.97 2.41
C SER A 102 -5.89 4.25 3.68
N SER A 103 -6.07 3.26 4.56
CA SER A 103 -6.77 3.47 5.82
C SER A 103 -6.03 4.45 6.75
N TRP A 104 -4.69 4.38 6.77
CA TRP A 104 -3.85 5.27 7.57
C TRP A 104 -3.84 6.70 7.03
N ALA A 105 -3.84 6.86 5.71
CA ALA A 105 -4.05 8.15 5.05
C ALA A 105 -5.39 8.76 5.49
N GLY A 106 -6.47 7.97 5.48
CA GLY A 106 -7.79 8.40 5.97
C GLY A 106 -7.77 8.80 7.46
N TYR A 107 -7.13 8.01 8.32
CA TYR A 107 -6.98 8.32 9.75
C TYR A 107 -6.24 9.64 10.01
N LEU A 108 -5.22 9.94 9.18
CA LEU A 108 -4.46 11.19 9.25
C LEU A 108 -5.09 12.32 8.43
N ASP A 109 -6.29 12.12 7.87
CA ASP A 109 -6.99 13.07 7.00
C ASP A 109 -6.13 13.52 5.79
N ALA A 110 -5.31 12.61 5.27
CA ALA A 110 -4.43 12.84 4.14
C ALA A 110 -5.05 12.31 2.85
N ASN A 111 -4.94 13.10 1.80
CA ASN A 111 -5.47 12.82 0.47
C ASN A 111 -4.54 13.38 -0.62
N SER A 112 -4.94 13.22 -1.88
CA SER A 112 -4.19 13.71 -3.05
C SER A 112 -3.93 15.23 -3.05
N GLY A 113 -4.77 16.03 -2.39
CA GLY A 113 -4.61 17.48 -2.23
C GLY A 113 -3.74 17.91 -1.04
N SER A 114 -3.30 16.97 -0.20
CA SER A 114 -2.58 17.28 1.04
C SER A 114 -1.16 17.85 0.82
N SER A 115 -0.63 18.55 1.82
CA SER A 115 0.74 19.09 1.75
C SER A 115 1.80 17.98 1.63
N PRO A 116 2.96 18.24 0.99
CA PRO A 116 4.03 17.25 0.86
C PRO A 116 4.49 16.68 2.21
N SER A 117 4.50 17.49 3.27
CA SER A 117 4.86 17.07 4.63
C SER A 117 3.83 16.11 5.23
N LYS A 118 2.53 16.35 5.00
CA LYS A 118 1.46 15.44 5.47
C LYS A 118 1.56 14.08 4.77
N LYS A 119 1.81 14.07 3.46
CA LYS A 119 2.05 12.83 2.69
C LYS A 119 3.31 12.10 3.14
N PHE A 120 4.39 12.84 3.43
CA PHE A 120 5.61 12.27 4.00
C PHE A 120 5.37 11.61 5.36
N LEU A 121 4.60 12.25 6.24
CA LEU A 121 4.24 11.67 7.53
C LEU A 121 3.45 10.38 7.37
N VAL A 122 2.44 10.34 6.49
CA VAL A 122 1.67 9.11 6.20
C VAL A 122 2.59 8.00 5.71
N ASP A 123 3.38 8.26 4.65
CA ASP A 123 4.25 7.25 4.04
C ASP A 123 5.30 6.73 5.03
N THR A 124 5.90 7.62 5.82
CA THR A 124 6.94 7.26 6.78
C THR A 124 6.35 6.49 7.96
N SER A 125 5.28 6.99 8.57
CA SER A 125 4.67 6.36 9.75
C SER A 125 4.09 4.98 9.43
N ILE A 126 3.43 4.82 8.28
CA ILE A 126 2.91 3.49 7.90
C ILE A 126 4.04 2.50 7.62
N THR A 127 5.13 2.97 7.01
CA THR A 127 6.32 2.14 6.78
C THR A 127 6.96 1.73 8.11
N LEU A 128 7.11 2.66 9.06
CA LEU A 128 7.66 2.34 10.39
C LEU A 128 6.80 1.32 11.16
N ILE A 129 5.48 1.33 10.98
CA ILE A 129 4.56 0.37 11.61
C ILE A 129 4.64 -1.01 10.94
N THR A 130 4.72 -1.05 9.61
CA THR A 130 4.59 -2.29 8.82
C THR A 130 5.92 -2.99 8.56
N GLN A 131 7.04 -2.26 8.57
CA GLN A 131 8.36 -2.78 8.25
C GLN A 131 8.92 -3.75 9.30
N PRO A 132 8.90 -3.46 10.62
CA PRO A 132 9.40 -4.41 11.62
C PRO A 132 8.72 -5.78 11.57
N PRO A 133 7.37 -5.90 11.57
CA PRO A 133 6.71 -7.21 11.54
C PRO A 133 6.93 -7.93 10.20
N THR A 134 6.94 -7.19 9.08
CA THR A 134 7.25 -7.75 7.76
C THR A 134 8.66 -8.35 7.73
N TYR A 135 9.65 -7.58 8.19
CA TYR A 135 11.04 -7.99 8.13
C TYR A 135 11.35 -9.11 9.13
N ALA A 136 10.75 -9.06 10.32
CA ALA A 136 10.82 -10.15 11.29
C ALA A 136 10.23 -11.46 10.73
N ALA A 137 9.10 -11.39 10.00
CA ALA A 137 8.51 -12.57 9.37
C ALA A 137 9.42 -13.16 8.28
N ILE A 138 10.03 -12.33 7.43
CA ILE A 138 10.99 -12.76 6.40
C ILE A 138 12.19 -13.46 7.07
N LEU A 139 12.77 -12.84 8.10
CA LEU A 139 13.92 -13.37 8.83
C LEU A 139 13.61 -14.71 9.49
N TYR A 140 12.45 -14.81 10.14
CA TYR A 140 11.97 -16.06 10.74
C TYR A 140 11.84 -17.17 9.70
N LEU A 141 11.22 -16.89 8.55
CA LEU A 141 11.05 -17.86 7.46
C LEU A 141 12.39 -18.24 6.80
N SER A 142 13.38 -17.34 6.81
CA SER A 142 14.73 -17.61 6.30
C SER A 142 15.62 -18.39 7.26
N GLY A 143 15.19 -18.61 8.51
CA GLY A 143 15.98 -19.30 9.53
C GLY A 143 17.09 -18.44 10.15
N ALA A 144 16.98 -17.11 10.07
CA ALA A 144 17.97 -16.19 10.62
C ALA A 144 18.06 -16.27 12.15
N SER A 145 19.27 -16.10 12.68
CA SER A 145 19.51 -16.04 14.12
C SER A 145 19.00 -14.74 14.76
N LEU A 146 18.78 -14.76 16.08
CA LEU A 146 18.36 -13.56 16.82
C LEU A 146 19.37 -12.40 16.73
N LYS A 147 20.67 -12.71 16.61
CA LYS A 147 21.72 -11.68 16.45
C LYS A 147 21.65 -11.02 15.08
N GLU A 148 21.46 -11.81 14.02
CA GLU A 148 21.27 -11.28 12.66
C GLU A 148 19.99 -10.45 12.59
N ALA A 149 18.90 -10.92 13.20
CA ALA A 149 17.65 -10.18 13.26
C ALA A 149 17.78 -8.83 14.00
N ALA A 150 18.52 -8.78 15.11
CA ALA A 150 18.75 -7.56 15.88
C ALA A 150 19.48 -6.46 15.10
N VAL A 151 20.31 -6.82 14.12
CA VAL A 151 20.98 -5.87 13.22
C VAL A 151 20.14 -5.58 11.98
N ALA A 152 19.54 -6.63 11.40
CA ALA A 152 18.84 -6.54 10.13
C ALA A 152 17.54 -5.73 10.23
N ILE A 153 16.77 -5.86 11.32
CA ILE A 153 15.51 -5.12 11.54
C ILE A 153 15.74 -3.60 11.56
N PRO A 154 16.61 -3.02 12.40
CA PRO A 154 16.82 -1.57 12.43
C PRO A 154 17.43 -1.04 11.12
N THR A 155 18.32 -1.78 10.46
CA THR A 155 18.86 -1.38 9.15
C THR A 155 17.75 -1.36 8.08
N GLY A 156 16.92 -2.40 8.03
CA GLY A 156 15.76 -2.46 7.14
C GLY A 156 14.73 -1.36 7.43
N LEU A 157 14.60 -0.96 8.71
CA LEU A 157 13.73 0.13 9.14
C LEU A 157 14.22 1.49 8.62
N LEU A 158 15.53 1.77 8.78
CA LEU A 158 16.14 3.02 8.32
C LEU A 158 16.04 3.15 6.81
N PHE A 159 16.33 2.06 6.08
CA PHE A 159 16.20 2.04 4.63
C PHE A 159 14.73 2.21 4.19
N GLY A 160 13.81 1.50 4.86
CA GLY A 160 12.38 1.63 4.63
C GLY A 160 11.89 3.08 4.84
N ALA A 161 12.24 3.70 5.96
CA ALA A 161 11.87 5.08 6.26
C ALA A 161 12.48 6.08 5.26
N ALA A 162 13.75 5.91 4.89
CA ALA A 162 14.41 6.77 3.90
C ALA A 162 13.79 6.65 2.50
N SER A 163 13.38 5.44 2.10
CA SER A 163 12.76 5.18 0.81
C SER A 163 11.24 5.40 0.78
N ALA A 164 10.57 5.48 1.94
CA ALA A 164 9.11 5.49 2.07
C ALA A 164 8.44 6.54 1.18
N ARG A 165 8.90 7.80 1.24
CA ARG A 165 8.30 8.87 0.40
C ARG A 165 8.65 8.71 -1.07
N LEU A 166 9.86 8.28 -1.39
CA LEU A 166 10.29 8.06 -2.79
C LEU A 166 9.42 6.99 -3.44
N PHE A 167 9.23 5.88 -2.73
CA PHE A 167 8.33 4.81 -3.16
C PHE A 167 6.87 5.28 -3.22
N GLY A 168 6.39 6.02 -2.22
CA GLY A 168 5.03 6.56 -2.22
C GLY A 168 4.74 7.43 -3.45
N LYS A 169 5.63 8.37 -3.78
CA LYS A 169 5.52 9.19 -5.02
C LYS A 169 5.51 8.33 -6.26
N PHE A 170 6.42 7.35 -6.34
CA PHE A 170 6.51 6.45 -7.47
C PHE A 170 5.23 5.63 -7.64
N LEU A 171 4.70 5.07 -6.54
CA LEU A 171 3.48 4.26 -6.54
C LEU A 171 2.26 5.07 -7.01
N ASP A 172 2.08 6.29 -6.49
CA ASP A 172 0.96 7.14 -6.89
C ASP A 172 1.05 7.56 -8.37
N SER A 173 2.27 7.86 -8.85
CA SER A 173 2.52 8.14 -10.28
C SER A 173 2.26 6.91 -11.16
N TRP A 174 2.70 5.73 -10.71
CA TRP A 174 2.52 4.46 -11.39
C TRP A 174 1.04 4.09 -11.51
N ARG A 175 0.28 4.24 -10.42
CA ARG A 175 -1.17 4.01 -10.43
C ARG A 175 -1.89 4.94 -11.39
N SER A 176 -1.53 6.23 -11.39
CA SER A 176 -2.07 7.20 -12.34
C SER A 176 -1.82 6.77 -13.79
N TYR A 177 -0.61 6.30 -14.12
CA TYR A 177 -0.28 5.77 -15.45
C TYR A 177 -1.15 4.59 -15.89
N PHE A 178 -1.50 3.69 -14.96
CA PHE A 178 -2.38 2.54 -15.24
C PHE A 178 -3.88 2.86 -15.08
N GLY A 179 -4.26 4.12 -14.86
CA GLY A 179 -5.66 4.51 -14.64
C GLY A 179 -6.25 3.85 -13.40
N VAL A 180 -5.46 3.81 -12.33
CA VAL A 180 -5.82 3.35 -10.99
C VAL A 180 -5.76 4.55 -10.04
N GLU A 181 -6.66 4.58 -9.07
CA GLU A 181 -6.73 5.64 -8.06
C GLU A 181 -5.44 5.73 -7.22
N ALA A 182 -4.84 6.91 -7.16
CA ALA A 182 -3.71 7.20 -6.28
C ALA A 182 -4.17 7.33 -4.84
N THR A 183 -3.33 6.93 -3.87
CA THR A 183 -3.70 7.03 -2.45
C THR A 183 -3.45 8.45 -1.91
N LEU A 184 -2.35 9.08 -2.35
CA LEU A 184 -1.90 10.41 -1.93
C LEU A 184 -1.51 11.27 -3.14
#